data_AF-A0A4Q4D343-F1
#
_entry.id   AF-A0A4Q4D343-F1
#
_cell.length_a   1.000
_cell.length_b   1.000
_cell.length_c   1.000
_cell.angle_alpha   90.00
_cell.angle_beta   90.00
_cell.angle_gamma   90.00
#
_symmetry.space_group_name_H-M   'P 1'
#
loop_
_entity.id
_entity.type
_entity.pdbx_description
1 polymer ?
#
loop_
_entity_poly.entity_id
_entity_poly.type
_entity_poly.pdbx_seq_one_letter_code
_entity_poly.pdbx_strand_id
1 'polypeptide(L)'
;MAATRWKRLAIALPVIVTVLVVAAVGGLVIVEQQRQVRAADQADAVAAEFVKQVESYRAELAEVVVAGRDGSPSELQAQVQARLDDPPRLPAVAVEGAELSSDYRDAQYLEATLVDPYVELVDVLGRVAVARAFIAAADAALALRIDTITGSSTIRDTAVVEDDVIPAYEDALADLAAVPVPGGQEELAATVTAAVQNVIDQCELLLAFAALGQNYSFSYGEQLAVAAEAVRVYGLTVDADLATAVDAVLPD
;
A
#
# COMPACT_ATOMS: atom_id res chain seq x y z
N MET A 1 -9.36 93.26 -25.59
CA MET A 1 -9.63 92.18 -24.61
C MET A 1 -9.52 90.77 -25.22
N ALA A 2 -8.48 90.48 -26.02
CA ALA A 2 -8.30 89.16 -26.63
C ALA A 2 -7.15 88.35 -25.98
N ALA A 3 -6.14 89.02 -25.42
CA ALA A 3 -4.95 88.40 -24.83
C ALA A 3 -5.23 87.60 -23.53
N THR A 4 -6.29 87.95 -22.78
CA THR A 4 -6.63 87.27 -21.52
C THR A 4 -7.32 85.92 -21.72
N ARG A 5 -7.95 85.68 -22.89
CA ARG A 5 -8.59 84.39 -23.21
C ARG A 5 -7.58 83.32 -23.62
N TRP A 6 -6.50 83.71 -24.30
CA TRP A 6 -5.44 82.78 -24.73
C TRP A 6 -4.56 82.31 -23.57
N LYS A 7 -4.25 83.19 -22.60
CA LYS A 7 -3.54 82.78 -21.37
C LYS A 7 -4.34 81.80 -20.51
N ARG A 8 -5.67 81.92 -20.45
CA ARG A 8 -6.54 80.97 -19.72
C ARG A 8 -6.63 79.61 -20.41
N LEU A 9 -6.64 79.58 -21.75
CA LEU A 9 -6.59 78.35 -22.54
C LEU A 9 -5.23 77.63 -22.44
N ALA A 10 -4.12 78.38 -22.44
CA ALA A 10 -2.77 77.82 -22.30
C ALA A 10 -2.49 77.19 -20.92
N ILE A 11 -3.17 77.65 -19.87
CA ILE A 11 -3.05 77.10 -18.51
C ILE A 11 -4.05 75.96 -18.26
N ALA A 12 -5.24 76.00 -18.87
CA ALA A 12 -6.25 74.95 -18.70
C ALA A 12 -5.95 73.66 -19.47
N LEU A 13 -5.31 73.76 -20.65
CA LEU A 13 -4.97 72.63 -21.50
C LEU A 13 -4.10 71.56 -20.79
N PRO A 14 -2.97 71.90 -20.12
CA PRO A 14 -2.16 70.91 -19.42
C PRO A 14 -2.96 70.24 -18.29
N VAL A 15 -3.79 70.97 -17.54
CA VAL A 15 -4.61 70.39 -16.46
C VAL A 15 -5.63 69.39 -17.01
N ILE A 16 -6.30 69.70 -18.12
CA ILE A 16 -7.26 68.78 -18.77
C ILE A 16 -6.55 67.53 -19.29
N VAL A 17 -5.36 67.68 -19.89
CA VAL A 17 -4.54 66.55 -20.34
C VAL A 17 -4.10 65.69 -19.16
N THR A 18 -3.65 66.29 -18.05
CA THR A 18 -3.26 65.53 -16.85
C THR A 18 -4.45 64.77 -16.25
N VAL A 19 -5.64 65.39 -16.18
CA VAL A 19 -6.86 64.73 -15.70
C VAL A 19 -7.28 63.59 -16.61
N LEU A 20 -7.20 63.75 -17.94
CA LEU A 20 -7.48 62.68 -18.90
C LEU A 20 -6.48 61.52 -18.81
N VAL A 21 -5.19 61.81 -18.62
CA VAL A 21 -4.16 60.78 -18.44
C VAL A 21 -4.37 60.03 -17.13
N VAL A 22 -4.65 60.73 -16.02
CA VAL A 22 -4.95 60.09 -14.72
C VAL A 22 -6.22 59.24 -14.80
N ALA A 23 -7.26 59.71 -15.49
CA ALA A 23 -8.48 58.95 -15.71
C ALA A 23 -8.26 57.70 -16.60
N ALA A 24 -7.46 57.82 -17.66
CA ALA A 24 -7.11 56.70 -18.53
C ALA A 24 -6.25 55.65 -17.82
N VAL A 25 -5.26 56.08 -17.03
CA VAL A 25 -4.41 55.19 -16.23
C VAL A 25 -5.23 54.54 -15.10
N GLY A 26 -6.08 55.30 -14.41
CA GLY A 26 -6.98 54.76 -13.38
C GLY A 26 -7.99 53.74 -13.93
N GLY A 27 -8.53 54.00 -15.12
CA GLY A 27 -9.41 53.06 -15.81
C GLY A 27 -8.71 51.76 -16.22
N LEU A 28 -7.47 51.84 -16.72
CA LEU A 28 -6.66 50.66 -17.04
C LEU A 28 -6.34 49.81 -15.80
N VAL A 29 -6.00 50.46 -14.68
CA VAL A 29 -5.74 49.76 -13.41
C VAL A 29 -6.97 48.99 -12.94
N ILE A 30 -8.17 49.58 -13.00
CA ILE A 30 -9.42 48.91 -12.58
C ILE A 30 -9.73 47.70 -13.48
N VAL A 31 -9.54 47.81 -14.80
CA VAL A 31 -9.77 46.69 -15.73
C VAL A 31 -8.79 45.55 -15.46
N GLU A 32 -7.51 45.87 -15.23
CA GLU A 32 -6.50 44.87 -14.89
C GLU A 32 -6.79 44.18 -13.56
N GLN A 33 -7.21 44.95 -12.55
CA GLN A 33 -7.60 44.40 -11.24
C GLN A 33 -8.84 43.50 -11.36
N GLN A 34 -9.83 43.88 -12.18
CA GLN A 34 -10.99 43.04 -12.45
C GLN A 34 -10.63 41.76 -13.21
N ARG A 35 -9.63 41.81 -14.11
CA ARG A 35 -9.13 40.64 -14.82
C ARG A 35 -8.44 39.67 -13.86
N GLN A 36 -7.59 40.18 -12.97
CA GLN A 36 -6.90 39.39 -11.95
C GLN A 36 -7.89 38.72 -10.97
N VAL A 37 -8.89 39.46 -10.50
CA VAL A 37 -9.95 38.91 -9.63
C VAL A 37 -10.71 37.79 -10.36
N ARG A 38 -11.13 38.02 -11.62
CA ARG A 38 -11.83 36.97 -12.40
C ARG A 38 -10.96 35.74 -12.66
N ALA A 39 -9.65 35.92 -12.87
CA ALA A 39 -8.74 34.81 -13.07
C ALA A 39 -8.58 33.97 -11.79
N ALA A 40 -8.49 34.63 -10.62
CA ALA A 40 -8.49 33.96 -9.32
C ALA A 40 -9.83 33.23 -9.06
N ASP A 41 -10.98 33.91 -9.23
CA ASP A 41 -12.31 33.31 -9.02
C ASP A 41 -12.53 32.06 -9.90
N GLN A 42 -12.03 32.07 -11.14
CA GLN A 42 -12.08 30.91 -12.03
C GLN A 42 -11.20 29.76 -11.54
N ALA A 43 -10.00 30.06 -11.04
CA ALA A 43 -9.10 29.06 -10.48
C ALA A 43 -9.68 28.44 -9.19
N ASP A 44 -10.27 29.26 -8.32
CA ASP A 44 -10.97 28.81 -7.10
C ASP A 44 -12.14 27.88 -7.45
N ALA A 45 -12.94 28.23 -8.46
CA ALA A 45 -14.05 27.39 -8.91
C ALA A 45 -13.59 26.03 -9.46
N VAL A 46 -12.46 26.00 -10.20
CA VAL A 46 -11.85 24.76 -10.69
C VAL A 46 -11.31 23.91 -9.53
N ALA A 47 -10.65 24.54 -8.56
CA ALA A 47 -10.13 23.87 -7.37
C ALA A 47 -11.27 23.23 -6.55
N ALA A 48 -12.36 23.98 -6.31
CA ALA A 48 -13.51 23.49 -5.56
C ALA A 48 -14.18 22.28 -6.23
N GLU A 49 -14.27 22.26 -7.56
CA GLU A 49 -14.83 21.12 -8.28
C GLU A 49 -13.89 19.90 -8.26
N PHE A 50 -12.57 20.13 -8.37
CA PHE A 50 -11.57 19.08 -8.22
C PHE A 50 -11.63 18.43 -6.82
N VAL A 51 -11.76 19.22 -5.75
CA VAL A 51 -11.87 18.69 -4.38
C VAL A 51 -13.09 17.76 -4.24
N LYS A 52 -14.25 18.11 -4.82
CA LYS A 52 -15.42 17.21 -4.81
C LYS A 52 -15.17 15.91 -5.56
N GLN A 53 -14.48 15.97 -6.70
CA GLN A 53 -14.11 14.75 -7.45
C GLN A 53 -13.17 13.87 -6.63
N VAL A 54 -12.22 14.48 -5.90
CA VAL A 54 -11.34 13.77 -4.97
C VAL A 54 -12.12 13.12 -3.83
N GLU A 55 -13.09 13.82 -3.23
CA GLU A 55 -13.95 13.25 -2.19
C GLU A 55 -14.74 12.04 -2.70
N SER A 56 -15.35 12.15 -3.88
CA SER A 56 -16.05 11.03 -4.53
C SER A 56 -15.12 9.86 -4.80
N TYR A 57 -13.93 10.14 -5.34
CA TYR A 57 -12.91 9.13 -5.63
C TYR A 57 -12.45 8.38 -4.37
N ARG A 58 -12.18 9.11 -3.28
CA ARG A 58 -11.79 8.52 -2.00
C ARG A 58 -12.92 7.68 -1.40
N ALA A 59 -14.17 8.13 -1.50
CA ALA A 59 -15.33 7.37 -1.03
C ALA A 59 -15.48 6.04 -1.78
N GLU A 60 -15.38 6.06 -3.11
CA GLU A 60 -15.43 4.84 -3.93
C GLU A 60 -14.28 3.88 -3.62
N LEU A 61 -13.07 4.40 -3.42
CA LEU A 61 -11.92 3.58 -3.00
C LEU A 61 -12.14 2.98 -1.62
N ALA A 62 -12.65 3.75 -0.66
CA ALA A 62 -12.97 3.25 0.67
C ALA A 62 -14.01 2.13 0.62
N GLU A 63 -15.03 2.22 -0.23
CA GLU A 63 -16.00 1.14 -0.45
C GLU A 63 -15.33 -0.15 -0.97
N VAL A 64 -14.41 -0.03 -1.92
CA VAL A 64 -13.63 -1.18 -2.43
C VAL A 64 -12.80 -1.81 -1.31
N VAL A 65 -12.11 -0.99 -0.52
CA VAL A 65 -11.29 -1.46 0.61
C VAL A 65 -12.15 -2.16 1.65
N VAL A 66 -13.26 -1.55 2.07
CA VAL A 66 -14.19 -2.15 3.05
C VAL A 66 -14.79 -3.46 2.54
N ALA A 67 -15.18 -3.52 1.26
CA ALA A 67 -15.75 -4.73 0.68
C ALA A 67 -14.73 -5.87 0.56
N GLY A 68 -13.46 -5.54 0.31
CA GLY A 68 -12.39 -6.52 0.10
C GLY A 68 -11.54 -6.87 1.31
N ARG A 69 -11.64 -6.12 2.43
CA ARG A 69 -10.71 -6.26 3.58
C ARG A 69 -10.70 -7.64 4.23
N ASP A 70 -11.82 -8.35 4.20
CA ASP A 70 -11.97 -9.69 4.78
C ASP A 70 -11.67 -10.81 3.76
N GLY A 71 -11.35 -10.43 2.51
CA GLY A 71 -11.10 -11.34 1.40
C GLY A 71 -9.62 -11.63 1.13
N SER A 72 -9.33 -12.00 -0.13
CA SER A 72 -7.96 -12.24 -0.59
C SER A 72 -7.19 -10.93 -0.73
N PRO A 73 -6.02 -10.77 -0.09
CA PRO A 73 -5.20 -9.57 -0.23
C PRO A 73 -4.80 -9.28 -1.68
N SER A 74 -4.52 -10.31 -2.47
CA SER A 74 -4.18 -10.17 -3.89
C SER A 74 -5.34 -9.67 -4.76
N GLU A 75 -6.58 -10.08 -4.43
CA GLU A 75 -7.77 -9.60 -5.13
C GLU A 75 -8.05 -8.14 -4.77
N LEU A 76 -7.95 -7.79 -3.49
CA LEU A 76 -8.09 -6.40 -3.04
C LEU A 76 -7.00 -5.52 -3.66
N GLN A 77 -5.76 -6.00 -3.72
CA GLN A 77 -4.63 -5.30 -4.37
C GLN A 77 -4.97 -4.95 -5.81
N ALA A 78 -5.44 -5.93 -6.59
CA ALA A 78 -5.80 -5.72 -7.99
C ALA A 78 -6.97 -4.72 -8.14
N GLN A 79 -7.96 -4.79 -7.27
CA GLN A 79 -9.11 -3.87 -7.28
C GLN A 79 -8.71 -2.42 -6.95
N VAL A 80 -7.87 -2.22 -5.93
CA VAL A 80 -7.36 -0.89 -5.55
C VAL A 80 -6.47 -0.35 -6.67
N GLN A 81 -5.52 -1.15 -7.17
CA GLN A 81 -4.62 -0.75 -8.26
C GLN A 81 -5.38 -0.29 -9.50
N ALA A 82 -6.45 -1.00 -9.90
CA ALA A 82 -7.26 -0.62 -11.04
C ALA A 82 -7.92 0.78 -10.89
N ARG A 83 -8.18 1.23 -9.65
CA ARG A 83 -8.67 2.58 -9.38
C ARG A 83 -7.56 3.63 -9.34
N LEU A 84 -6.32 3.23 -9.06
CA LEU A 84 -5.16 4.12 -9.06
C LEU A 84 -4.66 4.46 -10.47
N ASP A 85 -5.06 3.68 -11.48
CA ASP A 85 -4.63 3.90 -12.86
C ASP A 85 -5.27 5.16 -13.50
N ASP A 86 -6.41 5.63 -12.98
CA ASP A 86 -7.12 6.82 -13.48
C ASP A 86 -7.62 7.73 -12.33
N PRO A 87 -6.70 8.40 -11.59
CA PRO A 87 -7.09 9.30 -10.52
C PRO A 87 -7.60 10.64 -11.09
N PRO A 88 -8.47 11.37 -10.36
CA PRO A 88 -8.88 12.72 -10.71
C PRO A 88 -7.68 13.61 -11.00
N ARG A 89 -7.80 14.45 -12.05
CA ARG A 89 -6.75 15.39 -12.46
C ARG A 89 -7.22 16.82 -12.32
N LEU A 90 -6.36 17.69 -11.81
CA LEU A 90 -6.67 19.10 -11.67
C LEU A 90 -6.66 19.76 -13.06
N PRO A 91 -7.78 20.36 -13.52
CA PRO A 91 -7.79 21.04 -14.81
C PRO A 91 -6.83 22.24 -14.84
N ALA A 92 -6.14 22.43 -15.95
CA ALA A 92 -5.25 23.57 -16.15
C ALA A 92 -6.05 24.89 -16.25
N VAL A 93 -5.55 25.94 -15.60
CA VAL A 93 -6.11 27.30 -15.64
C VAL A 93 -5.08 28.31 -16.17
N ALA A 94 -5.49 29.56 -16.39
CA ALA A 94 -4.56 30.61 -16.78
C ALA A 94 -3.50 30.86 -15.69
N VAL A 95 -2.24 31.12 -16.07
CA VAL A 95 -1.11 31.34 -15.16
C VAL A 95 -1.45 32.38 -14.08
N GLU A 96 -2.07 33.49 -14.49
CA GLU A 96 -2.51 34.57 -13.59
C GLU A 96 -3.47 34.06 -12.48
N GLY A 97 -4.39 33.16 -12.82
CA GLY A 97 -5.32 32.58 -11.84
C GLY A 97 -4.64 31.57 -10.91
N ALA A 98 -3.75 30.74 -11.46
CA ALA A 98 -2.98 29.76 -10.67
C ALA A 98 -2.03 30.42 -9.66
N GLU A 99 -1.45 31.58 -10.00
CA GLU A 99 -0.57 32.32 -9.09
C GLU A 99 -1.33 33.07 -7.98
N LEU A 100 -2.53 33.57 -8.28
CA LEU A 100 -3.31 34.40 -7.37
C LEU A 100 -4.23 33.58 -6.44
N SER A 101 -4.68 32.41 -6.86
CA SER A 101 -5.53 31.52 -6.07
C SER A 101 -4.72 30.70 -5.05
N SER A 102 -5.08 30.76 -3.77
CA SER A 102 -4.58 29.81 -2.76
C SER A 102 -5.15 28.42 -2.99
N ASP A 103 -6.46 28.34 -3.26
CA ASP A 103 -7.22 27.09 -3.31
C ASP A 103 -6.74 26.22 -4.48
N TYR A 104 -6.41 26.83 -5.61
CA TYR A 104 -5.83 26.12 -6.76
C TYR A 104 -4.44 25.56 -6.45
N ARG A 105 -3.62 26.27 -5.66
CA ARG A 105 -2.31 25.75 -5.23
C ARG A 105 -2.48 24.61 -4.23
N ASP A 106 -3.40 24.73 -3.29
CA ASP A 106 -3.74 23.63 -2.37
C ASP A 106 -4.26 22.40 -3.12
N ALA A 107 -5.06 22.61 -4.17
CA ALA A 107 -5.51 21.55 -5.06
C ALA A 107 -4.36 20.89 -5.86
N GLN A 108 -3.33 21.65 -6.27
CA GLN A 108 -2.12 21.09 -6.89
C GLN A 108 -1.35 20.20 -5.91
N TYR A 109 -1.19 20.64 -4.66
CA TYR A 109 -0.58 19.80 -3.62
C TYR A 109 -1.40 18.54 -3.38
N LEU A 110 -2.73 18.67 -3.31
CA LEU A 110 -3.63 17.53 -3.15
C LEU A 110 -3.53 16.55 -4.32
N GLU A 111 -3.51 17.02 -5.57
CA GLU A 111 -3.32 16.17 -6.75
C GLU A 111 -2.01 15.38 -6.68
N ALA A 112 -0.93 16.04 -6.25
CA ALA A 112 0.40 15.43 -6.17
C ALA A 112 0.49 14.31 -5.12
N THR A 113 -0.27 14.40 -4.02
CA THR A 113 -0.21 13.43 -2.91
C THR A 113 -1.48 12.59 -2.76
N LEU A 114 -2.43 12.70 -3.70
CA LEU A 114 -3.76 12.08 -3.60
C LEU A 114 -3.67 10.56 -3.42
N VAL A 115 -2.76 9.94 -4.17
CA VAL A 115 -2.69 8.49 -4.30
C VAL A 115 -1.69 7.84 -3.34
N ASP A 116 -0.82 8.61 -2.68
CA ASP A 116 0.30 8.08 -1.90
C ASP A 116 -0.13 7.04 -0.85
N PRO A 117 -1.18 7.28 -0.01
CA PRO A 117 -1.64 6.30 0.96
C PRO A 117 -2.14 5.00 0.33
N TYR A 118 -2.74 5.08 -0.86
CA TYR A 118 -3.26 3.90 -1.56
C TYR A 118 -2.15 3.12 -2.28
N VAL A 119 -1.10 3.79 -2.75
CA VAL A 119 0.10 3.13 -3.28
C VAL A 119 0.78 2.33 -2.17
N GLU A 120 0.88 2.91 -0.97
CA GLU A 120 1.40 2.19 0.21
C GLU A 120 0.53 0.98 0.57
N LEU A 121 -0.80 1.13 0.56
CA LEU A 121 -1.72 0.01 0.76
C LEU A 121 -1.51 -1.09 -0.28
N VAL A 122 -1.36 -0.76 -1.57
CA VAL A 122 -1.12 -1.74 -2.64
C VAL A 122 0.19 -2.51 -2.41
N ASP A 123 1.26 -1.85 -1.96
CA ASP A 123 2.51 -2.51 -1.61
C ASP A 123 2.32 -3.48 -0.43
N VAL A 124 1.68 -3.02 0.64
CA VAL A 124 1.39 -3.84 1.83
C VAL A 124 0.56 -5.06 1.46
N LEU A 125 -0.50 -4.91 0.66
CA LEU A 125 -1.34 -6.03 0.21
C LEU A 125 -0.53 -7.07 -0.60
N GLY A 126 0.39 -6.61 -1.44
CA GLY A 126 1.30 -7.49 -2.18
C GLY A 126 2.22 -8.29 -1.25
N ARG A 127 2.83 -7.62 -0.26
CA ARG A 127 3.67 -8.28 0.75
C ARG A 127 2.87 -9.27 1.59
N VAL A 128 1.66 -8.91 2.02
CA VAL A 128 0.75 -9.76 2.80
C VAL A 128 0.33 -10.99 1.98
N ALA A 129 0.05 -10.86 0.69
CA ALA A 129 -0.31 -11.98 -0.17
C ALA A 129 0.80 -13.05 -0.21
N VAL A 130 2.06 -12.63 -0.37
CA VAL A 130 3.22 -13.54 -0.32
C VAL A 130 3.39 -14.14 1.07
N ALA A 131 3.28 -13.32 2.12
CA ALA A 131 3.41 -13.75 3.51
C ALA A 131 2.38 -14.83 3.88
N ARG A 132 1.11 -14.64 3.53
CA ARG A 132 0.04 -15.60 3.83
C ARG A 132 0.25 -16.94 3.11
N ALA A 133 0.73 -16.92 1.87
CA ALA A 133 1.06 -18.15 1.15
C ALA A 133 2.19 -18.91 1.84
N PHE A 134 3.26 -18.21 2.25
CA PHE A 134 4.37 -18.80 2.98
C PHE A 134 3.94 -19.36 4.35
N ILE A 135 3.19 -18.58 5.14
CA ILE A 135 2.67 -19.00 6.45
C ILE A 135 1.81 -20.26 6.30
N ALA A 136 0.91 -20.31 5.31
CA ALA A 136 0.07 -21.48 5.09
C ALA A 136 0.88 -22.74 4.75
N ALA A 137 1.91 -22.62 3.91
CA ALA A 137 2.79 -23.74 3.58
C ALA A 137 3.64 -24.18 4.79
N ALA A 138 4.17 -23.23 5.55
CA ALA A 138 4.93 -23.50 6.76
C ALA A 138 4.06 -24.20 7.82
N ASP A 139 2.84 -23.71 8.06
CA ASP A 139 1.88 -24.32 8.98
C ASP A 139 1.52 -25.75 8.53
N ALA A 140 1.31 -25.98 7.23
CA ALA A 140 1.03 -27.32 6.71
C ALA A 140 2.19 -28.28 6.97
N ALA A 141 3.43 -27.87 6.68
CA ALA A 141 4.62 -28.68 6.93
C ALA A 141 4.83 -28.95 8.43
N LEU A 142 4.67 -27.92 9.27
CA LEU A 142 4.83 -28.01 10.72
C LEU A 142 3.66 -28.70 11.42
N ALA A 143 2.52 -28.89 10.76
CA ALA A 143 1.38 -29.63 11.30
C ALA A 143 1.52 -31.14 11.13
N LEU A 144 2.44 -31.62 10.29
CA LEU A 144 2.70 -33.05 10.13
C LEU A 144 3.13 -33.69 11.46
N ARG A 145 2.61 -34.89 11.72
CA ARG A 145 2.94 -35.68 12.91
C ARG A 145 3.09 -37.14 12.52
N ILE A 146 4.14 -37.78 13.05
CA ILE A 146 4.43 -39.19 12.78
C ILE A 146 3.27 -40.08 13.22
N ASP A 147 2.63 -39.79 14.35
CA ASP A 147 1.51 -40.59 14.88
C ASP A 147 0.24 -40.45 14.03
N THR A 148 0.06 -39.32 13.35
CA THR A 148 -1.04 -39.10 12.41
C THR A 148 -0.82 -39.87 11.11
N ILE A 149 0.43 -39.98 10.64
CA ILE A 149 0.80 -40.74 9.43
C ILE A 149 0.71 -42.25 9.69
N THR A 150 1.34 -42.71 10.78
CA THR A 150 1.44 -44.14 11.11
C THR A 150 0.23 -44.71 11.86
N GLY A 151 -0.68 -43.84 12.34
CA GLY A 151 -1.81 -44.22 13.20
C GLY A 151 -1.41 -44.67 14.61
N SER A 152 -0.13 -44.54 15.00
CA SER A 152 0.37 -44.93 16.31
C SER A 152 1.54 -44.07 16.77
N SER A 153 1.64 -43.83 18.08
CA SER A 153 2.83 -43.19 18.66
C SER A 153 4.02 -44.14 18.81
N THR A 154 3.84 -45.45 18.61
CA THR A 154 4.90 -46.45 18.69
C THR A 154 5.13 -47.10 17.33
N ILE A 155 6.29 -46.83 16.74
CA ILE A 155 6.72 -47.46 15.50
C ILE A 155 7.20 -48.89 15.82
N ARG A 156 6.49 -49.88 15.29
CA ARG A 156 6.87 -51.31 15.39
C ARG A 156 7.38 -51.88 14.08
N ASP A 157 6.97 -51.27 12.98
CA ASP A 157 7.36 -51.62 11.64
C ASP A 157 8.13 -50.45 11.04
N THR A 158 9.40 -50.66 10.74
CA THR A 158 10.27 -49.64 10.17
C THR A 158 9.94 -49.36 8.71
N ALA A 159 9.27 -50.28 8.00
CA ALA A 159 8.86 -50.06 6.61
C ALA A 159 7.94 -48.85 6.48
N VAL A 160 7.01 -48.65 7.44
CA VAL A 160 6.13 -47.47 7.47
C VAL A 160 6.92 -46.16 7.59
N VAL A 161 8.06 -46.16 8.27
CA VAL A 161 8.90 -44.95 8.39
C VAL A 161 9.58 -44.63 7.06
N GLU A 162 10.11 -45.65 6.38
CA GLU A 162 10.81 -45.52 5.11
C GLU A 162 9.85 -45.20 3.95
N ASP A 163 8.69 -45.86 3.91
CA ASP A 163 7.77 -45.81 2.77
C ASP A 163 6.75 -44.66 2.88
N ASP A 164 6.37 -44.24 4.11
CA ASP A 164 5.30 -43.25 4.32
C ASP A 164 5.80 -41.98 5.05
N VAL A 165 6.49 -42.14 6.19
CA VAL A 165 6.83 -40.99 7.05
C VAL A 165 7.87 -40.09 6.42
N ILE A 166 9.03 -40.63 6.03
CA ILE A 166 10.10 -39.82 5.42
C ILE A 166 9.59 -39.14 4.14
N PRO A 167 8.97 -39.86 3.18
CA PRO A 167 8.44 -39.24 1.96
C PRO A 167 7.42 -38.11 2.24
N ALA A 168 6.53 -38.28 3.23
CA ALA A 168 5.56 -37.23 3.56
C ALA A 168 6.22 -35.92 4.05
N TYR A 169 7.32 -36.01 4.82
CA TYR A 169 8.07 -34.82 5.23
C TYR A 169 8.94 -34.25 4.11
N GLU A 170 9.49 -35.09 3.23
CA GLU A 170 10.20 -34.64 2.02
C GLU A 170 9.26 -33.87 1.08
N ASP A 171 8.05 -34.38 0.85
CA ASP A 171 7.01 -33.71 0.08
C ASP A 171 6.64 -32.35 0.71
N ALA A 172 6.49 -32.30 2.04
CA ALA A 172 6.21 -31.05 2.74
C ALA A 172 7.35 -30.02 2.62
N LEU A 173 8.62 -30.46 2.62
CA LEU A 173 9.76 -29.58 2.33
C LEU A 173 9.74 -29.08 0.89
N ALA A 174 9.39 -29.94 -0.06
CA ALA A 174 9.28 -29.55 -1.47
C ALA A 174 8.16 -28.52 -1.68
N ASP A 175 7.00 -28.74 -1.06
CA ASP A 175 5.86 -27.82 -1.09
C ASP A 175 6.21 -26.46 -0.46
N LEU A 176 6.88 -26.47 0.70
CA LEU A 176 7.37 -25.24 1.33
C LEU A 176 8.38 -24.50 0.44
N ALA A 177 9.32 -25.22 -0.18
CA ALA A 177 10.33 -24.65 -1.05
C ALA A 177 9.77 -24.09 -2.37
N ALA A 178 8.59 -24.55 -2.80
CA ALA A 178 7.91 -24.03 -3.98
C ALA A 178 7.27 -22.65 -3.74
N VAL A 179 7.04 -22.27 -2.47
CA VAL A 179 6.44 -20.98 -2.11
C VAL A 179 7.53 -19.92 -1.93
N PRO A 180 7.36 -18.71 -2.51
CA PRO A 180 8.32 -17.63 -2.31
C PRO A 180 8.47 -17.24 -0.84
N VAL A 181 9.72 -17.10 -0.39
CA VAL A 181 10.03 -16.59 0.96
C VAL A 181 9.77 -15.08 1.00
N PRO A 182 9.00 -14.56 1.97
CA PRO A 182 8.81 -13.12 2.12
C PRO A 182 10.14 -12.42 2.41
N GLY A 183 10.36 -11.24 1.83
CA GLY A 183 11.61 -10.50 2.01
C GLY A 183 11.92 -10.22 3.48
N GLY A 184 13.14 -10.53 3.91
CA GLY A 184 13.56 -10.37 5.31
C GLY A 184 13.13 -11.51 6.25
N GLN A 185 12.51 -12.58 5.72
CA GLN A 185 12.10 -13.78 6.47
C GLN A 185 12.92 -15.03 6.12
N GLU A 186 14.13 -14.85 5.58
CA GLU A 186 15.00 -15.95 5.18
C GLU A 186 15.44 -16.81 6.39
N GLU A 187 15.66 -16.19 7.54
CA GLU A 187 15.97 -16.89 8.80
C GLU A 187 14.77 -17.70 9.32
N LEU A 188 13.56 -17.16 9.21
CA LEU A 188 12.34 -17.88 9.56
C LEU A 188 12.15 -19.10 8.64
N ALA A 189 12.28 -18.93 7.33
CA ALA A 189 12.20 -20.02 6.37
C ALA A 189 13.26 -21.11 6.64
N ALA A 190 14.49 -20.71 6.95
CA ALA A 190 15.55 -21.64 7.35
C ALA A 190 15.19 -22.38 8.66
N THR A 191 14.59 -21.71 9.63
CA THR A 191 14.16 -22.30 10.90
C THR A 191 13.06 -23.36 10.69
N VAL A 192 12.05 -23.05 9.88
CA VAL A 192 10.98 -24.00 9.53
C VAL A 192 11.55 -25.21 8.79
N THR A 193 12.38 -24.96 7.78
CA THR A 193 13.04 -26.01 6.99
C THR A 193 13.89 -26.92 7.89
N ALA A 194 14.71 -26.35 8.77
CA ALA A 194 15.56 -27.10 9.67
C ALA A 194 14.76 -27.94 10.68
N ALA A 195 13.63 -27.40 11.17
CA ALA A 195 12.77 -28.13 12.09
C ALA A 195 12.13 -29.36 11.42
N VAL A 196 11.67 -29.22 10.17
CA VAL A 196 11.11 -30.33 9.39
C VAL A 196 12.18 -31.34 8.99
N GLN A 197 13.33 -30.87 8.49
CA GLN A 197 14.48 -31.72 8.15
C GLN A 197 14.97 -32.52 9.35
N ASN A 198 14.97 -31.93 10.55
CA ASN A 198 15.35 -32.65 11.75
C ASN A 198 14.49 -33.90 11.98
N VAL A 199 13.19 -33.87 11.66
CA VAL A 199 12.32 -35.05 11.78
C VAL A 199 12.78 -36.15 10.84
N ILE A 200 13.09 -35.82 9.58
CA ILE A 200 13.64 -36.75 8.59
C ILE A 200 14.94 -37.37 9.12
N ASP A 201 15.88 -36.53 9.58
CA ASP A 201 17.17 -36.99 10.11
C ASP A 201 16.99 -37.95 11.31
N GLN A 202 16.05 -37.67 12.21
CA GLN A 202 15.75 -38.55 13.34
C GLN A 202 15.11 -39.88 12.88
N CYS A 203 14.25 -39.85 11.86
CA CYS A 203 13.68 -41.05 11.25
C CYS A 203 14.75 -41.92 10.58
N GLU A 204 15.69 -41.32 9.84
CA GLU A 204 16.82 -42.05 9.25
C GLU A 204 17.72 -42.68 10.32
N LEU A 205 18.00 -41.95 11.41
CA LEU A 205 18.73 -42.50 12.55
C LEU A 205 17.98 -43.68 13.17
N LEU A 206 16.65 -43.58 13.34
CA LEU A 206 15.83 -44.69 13.83
C LEU A 206 15.99 -45.93 12.94
N LEU A 207 15.92 -45.77 11.62
CA LEU A 207 16.11 -46.88 10.66
C LEU A 207 17.51 -47.51 10.80
N ALA A 208 18.55 -46.68 10.93
CA ALA A 208 19.92 -47.15 11.10
C ALA A 208 20.10 -47.96 12.41
N PHE A 209 19.53 -47.49 13.53
CA PHE A 209 19.58 -48.22 14.80
C PHE A 209 18.76 -49.51 14.76
N ALA A 210 17.59 -49.50 14.12
CA ALA A 210 16.76 -50.69 13.96
C ALA A 210 17.47 -51.78 13.14
N ALA A 211 18.19 -51.40 12.08
CA ALA A 211 19.02 -52.33 11.30
C ALA A 211 20.14 -53.00 12.13
N LEU A 212 20.58 -52.34 13.21
CA LEU A 212 21.54 -52.88 14.18
C LEU A 212 20.88 -53.67 15.33
N GLY A 213 19.56 -53.84 15.31
CA GLY A 213 18.80 -54.49 16.40
C GLY A 213 18.77 -53.67 17.69
N GLN A 214 19.00 -52.36 17.61
CA GLN A 214 19.01 -51.45 18.76
C GLN A 214 17.72 -50.64 18.84
N ASN A 215 17.31 -50.32 20.06
CA ASN A 215 16.17 -49.42 20.28
C ASN A 215 16.63 -47.97 20.20
N TYR A 216 15.84 -47.14 19.52
CA TYR A 216 16.06 -45.69 19.42
C TYR A 216 14.75 -44.96 19.75
N SER A 217 14.88 -43.84 20.44
CA SER A 217 13.76 -42.97 20.80
C SER A 217 14.22 -41.52 20.67
N PHE A 218 13.38 -40.70 20.06
CA PHE A 218 13.64 -39.30 19.84
C PHE A 218 12.38 -38.48 20.07
N SER A 219 12.57 -37.19 20.33
CA SER A 219 11.50 -36.20 20.40
C SER A 219 11.87 -35.05 19.47
N TYR A 220 10.89 -34.60 18.70
CA TYR A 220 11.01 -33.53 17.72
C TYR A 220 9.97 -32.42 17.93
N GLY A 221 9.07 -32.60 18.91
CA GLY A 221 7.94 -31.71 19.13
C GLY A 221 8.36 -30.31 19.60
N GLU A 222 9.48 -30.20 20.32
CA GLU A 222 10.00 -28.91 20.79
C GLU A 222 10.47 -28.05 19.61
N GLN A 223 11.24 -28.62 18.68
CA GLN A 223 11.74 -27.92 17.49
C GLN A 223 10.59 -27.46 16.60
N LEU A 224 9.61 -28.34 16.35
CA LEU A 224 8.42 -27.96 15.58
C LEU A 224 7.59 -26.88 16.28
N ALA A 225 7.46 -26.94 17.62
CA ALA A 225 6.72 -25.93 18.37
C ALA A 225 7.40 -24.55 18.33
N VAL A 226 8.74 -24.51 18.43
CA VAL A 226 9.51 -23.26 18.30
C VAL A 226 9.35 -22.66 16.90
N ALA A 227 9.45 -23.47 15.84
CA ALA A 227 9.24 -23.00 14.47
C ALA A 227 7.81 -22.51 14.25
N ALA A 228 6.80 -23.24 14.74
CA ALA A 228 5.39 -22.87 14.61
C ALA A 228 5.08 -21.55 15.34
N GLU A 229 5.66 -21.35 16.53
CA GLU A 229 5.53 -20.10 17.26
C GLU A 229 6.15 -18.92 16.50
N ALA A 230 7.31 -19.12 15.85
CA ALA A 230 7.93 -18.09 15.03
C ALA A 230 7.07 -17.72 13.81
N VAL A 231 6.49 -18.72 13.13
CA VAL A 231 5.53 -18.51 12.02
C VAL A 231 4.30 -17.75 12.51
N ARG A 232 3.76 -18.11 13.67
CA ARG A 232 2.60 -17.44 14.28
C ARG A 232 2.90 -15.98 14.61
N VAL A 233 4.07 -15.69 15.20
CA VAL A 233 4.50 -14.31 15.50
C VAL A 233 4.60 -13.49 14.23
N TYR A 234 5.20 -14.06 13.17
CA TYR A 234 5.26 -13.39 11.88
C TYR A 234 3.87 -13.10 11.30
N GLY A 235 2.94 -14.07 11.37
CA GLY A 235 1.55 -13.87 10.95
C GLY A 235 0.86 -12.71 11.67
N LEU A 236 1.08 -12.56 12.98
CA LEU A 236 0.55 -11.42 13.73
C LEU A 236 1.12 -10.08 13.27
N THR A 237 2.41 -10.02 12.93
CA THR A 237 3.02 -8.80 12.36
C THR A 237 2.39 -8.46 11.01
N VAL A 238 2.20 -9.45 10.15
CA VAL A 238 1.59 -9.27 8.82
C VAL A 238 0.15 -8.74 8.94
N ASP A 239 -0.65 -9.30 9.85
CA ASP A 239 -2.01 -8.83 10.07
C ASP A 239 -2.07 -7.42 10.68
N ALA A 240 -1.12 -7.07 11.57
CA ALA A 240 -1.02 -5.73 12.13
C ALA A 240 -0.61 -4.67 11.10
N ASP A 241 0.34 -4.99 10.22
CA ASP A 241 0.77 -4.13 9.11
C ASP A 241 -0.41 -3.89 8.14
N LEU A 242 -1.16 -4.95 7.81
CA LEU A 242 -2.35 -4.85 6.97
C LEU A 242 -3.41 -3.95 7.62
N ALA A 243 -3.73 -4.17 8.89
CA ALA A 243 -4.71 -3.36 9.60
C ALA A 243 -4.32 -1.88 9.61
N THR A 244 -3.05 -1.58 9.90
CA THR A 244 -2.53 -0.20 9.90
C THR A 244 -2.65 0.46 8.53
N ALA A 245 -2.32 -0.27 7.45
CA ALA A 245 -2.41 0.25 6.09
C ALA A 245 -3.87 0.46 5.64
N VAL A 246 -4.78 -0.43 6.04
CA VAL A 246 -6.22 -0.28 5.77
C VAL A 246 -6.79 0.92 6.53
N ASP A 247 -6.49 1.06 7.82
CA ASP A 247 -6.97 2.17 8.65
C ASP A 247 -6.46 3.52 8.12
N ALA A 248 -5.24 3.58 7.56
CA ALA A 248 -4.67 4.80 6.99
C ALA A 248 -5.43 5.37 5.77
N VAL A 249 -6.22 4.54 5.07
CA VAL A 249 -6.96 4.95 3.86
C VAL A 249 -8.47 5.08 4.07
N LEU A 250 -8.97 4.65 5.23
CA LEU A 250 -10.39 4.75 5.57
C LEU A 250 -10.66 6.06 6.32
N PRO A 251 -11.79 6.73 6.05
CA PRO A 251 -12.19 7.91 6.82
C PRO A 251 -12.54 7.51 8.27
N ASP A 252 -12.19 8.38 9.22
CA ASP A 252 -12.61 8.31 10.63
C ASP A 252 -14.14 8.24 10.79
#